data_AF-A0A4Z1CHW9-F1
#
_entry.id   AF-A0A4Z1CHW9-F1
#
_cell.length_a   1.000
_cell.length_b   1.000
_cell.length_c   1.000
_cell.angle_alpha   90.00
_cell.angle_beta   90.00
_cell.angle_gamma   90.00
#
_symmetry.space_group_name_H-M   'P 1'
#
loop_
_entity.id
_entity.type
_entity.pdbx_description
1 polymer ?
#
loop_
_entity_poly.entity_id
_entity_poly.type
_entity_poly.pdbx_seq_one_letter_code
_entity_poly.pdbx_strand_id
1 'polypeptide(L)' 'MSKKIVLLGDLGTDHAGFPPTPVIAGSPNVLIDGKPVARVGDPLAPHSKPKHPPHP' A
#
# COMPACT_ATOMS: atom_id res chain seq x y z
N MET A 1 -13.43 -13.41 2.46
CA MET A 1 -12.93 -13.05 3.80
C MET A 1 -12.09 -11.79 3.65
N SER A 2 -12.46 -10.68 4.27
CA SER A 2 -11.55 -9.52 4.33
C SER A 2 -10.33 -9.92 5.15
N LYS A 3 -9.13 -9.74 4.58
CA LYS A 3 -7.90 -9.78 5.36
C LYS A 3 -8.01 -8.68 6.41
N LYS A 4 -8.08 -9.03 7.69
CA LYS A 4 -8.13 -8.06 8.79
C LYS A 4 -6.79 -7.38 9.05
N ILE A 5 -5.77 -7.70 8.25
CA ILE A 5 -4.39 -7.24 8.39
C ILE A 5 -3.87 -6.89 7.00
N VAL A 6 -3.25 -5.73 6.88
CA VAL A 6 -2.56 -5.28 5.66
C VAL A 6 -1.09 -5.58 5.83
N LEU A 7 -0.49 -6.21 4.83
CA LEU A 7 0.92 -6.56 4.79
C LEU A 7 1.65 -5.74 3.72
N LEU A 8 2.98 -5.66 3.82
CA LEU A 8 3.82 -5.16 2.74
C LEU A 8 3.45 -5.84 1.41
N GLY A 9 3.17 -5.02 0.39
CA GLY A 9 2.74 -5.47 -0.93
C GLY A 9 1.24 -5.68 -1.12
N ASP A 10 0.41 -5.66 -0.07
CA ASP A 10 -1.06 -5.63 -0.25
C ASP A 10 -1.46 -4.30 -0.94
N LEU A 11 -2.50 -4.34 -1.77
CA LEU A 11 -2.90 -3.21 -2.63
C LEU A 11 -3.90 -2.28 -1.93
N GLY A 12 -3.64 -0.97 -1.99
CA GLY A 12 -4.67 0.05 -1.89
C GLY A 12 -5.44 0.13 -3.20
N THR A 13 -6.75 0.33 -3.13
CA THR A 13 -7.61 0.41 -4.32
C THR A 13 -7.34 1.66 -5.15
N ASP A 14 -7.85 1.68 -6.38
CA ASP A 14 -7.82 2.85 -7.24
C ASP A 14 -8.63 4.02 -6.64
N HIS A 15 -8.39 5.22 -7.17
CA HIS A 15 -9.29 6.35 -6.96
C HIS A 15 -9.22 7.32 -8.15
N ALA A 16 -10.35 7.89 -8.56
CA ALA A 16 -10.41 8.96 -9.57
C ALA A 16 -9.59 8.71 -10.87
N GLY A 17 -9.49 7.45 -11.31
CA GLY A 17 -8.71 7.03 -12.48
C GLY A 17 -7.20 6.87 -12.27
N PHE A 18 -6.73 6.94 -11.03
CA PHE A 18 -5.37 6.56 -10.64
C PHE A 18 -5.35 5.07 -10.24
N PRO A 19 -4.38 4.28 -10.73
CA PRO A 19 -4.37 2.82 -10.55
C PRO A 19 -4.09 2.40 -9.09
N PRO A 20 -4.48 1.18 -8.67
CA PRO A 20 -4.08 0.62 -7.37
C PRO A 20 -2.57 0.58 -7.17
N THR A 21 -2.08 0.80 -5.93
CA THR A 21 -0.66 0.72 -5.58
C THR A 21 -0.41 -0.10 -4.31
N PRO A 22 0.75 -0.77 -4.20
CA PRO A 22 1.08 -1.58 -3.03
C PRO A 22 1.52 -0.71 -1.85
N VAL A 23 1.33 -1.23 -0.64
CA VAL A 23 2.05 -0.78 0.56
C VAL A 23 3.55 -1.07 0.40
N ILE A 24 4.41 -0.09 0.66
CA ILE A 24 5.88 -0.19 0.44
C ILE A 24 6.72 -0.08 1.71
N ALA A 25 6.11 0.15 2.87
CA ALA A 25 6.77 -0.02 4.16
C ALA A 25 5.86 -0.69 5.18
N GLY A 26 6.46 -1.21 6.25
CA GLY A 26 5.74 -1.88 7.32
C GLY A 26 6.56 -1.92 8.59
N SER A 27 6.08 -2.66 9.58
CA SER A 27 6.79 -2.88 10.83
C SER A 27 8.14 -3.61 10.62
N PRO A 28 9.23 -3.17 11.26
CA PRO A 28 10.53 -3.84 11.14
C PRO A 28 10.60 -5.17 11.92
N ASN A 29 9.65 -5.43 12.82
CA ASN A 29 9.72 -6.54 13.78
C ASN A 29 8.40 -7.29 14.01
N VAL A 30 7.28 -6.81 13.45
CA VAL A 30 6.01 -7.54 13.47
C VAL A 30 5.75 -8.07 12.06
N LEU A 31 5.92 -9.38 11.91
CA LEU A 31 5.80 -10.08 10.65
C LEU A 31 4.67 -11.12 10.72
N ILE A 32 3.95 -11.29 9.62
CA ILE A 32 3.00 -12.38 9.40
C ILE A 32 3.39 -13.06 8.10
N ASP A 33 3.59 -14.38 8.15
CA ASP A 33 4.07 -15.18 7.02
C ASP A 33 5.35 -14.61 6.39
N GLY A 34 6.24 -14.06 7.23
CA GLY A 34 7.49 -13.43 6.81
C GLY A 34 7.34 -12.06 6.15
N LYS A 35 6.14 -11.48 6.11
CA LYS A 35 5.89 -10.12 5.58
C LYS A 35 5.67 -9.11 6.69
N PRO A 36 6.27 -7.91 6.60
CA PRO A 36 5.97 -6.80 7.51
C PRO A 36 4.48 -6.47 7.56
N VAL A 37 3.93 -6.29 8.76
CA VAL A 37 2.58 -5.75 8.96
C VAL A 37 2.58 -4.24 8.73
N ALA A 38 1.67 -3.74 7.90
CA ALA A 38 1.49 -2.32 7.67
C ALA A 38 0.85 -1.62 8.89
N ARG A 39 1.21 -0.36 9.11
CA ARG A 39 0.73 0.48 10.22
C ARG A 39 0.14 1.79 9.68
N VAL A 40 -0.59 2.52 10.52
CA VAL A 40 -1.01 3.89 10.19
C VAL A 40 0.23 4.74 9.90
N GLY A 41 0.25 5.36 8.73
CA GLY A 41 1.35 6.19 8.25
C GLY A 41 2.40 5.48 7.41
N ASP A 42 2.37 4.15 7.28
CA ASP A 42 3.24 3.45 6.33
C ASP A 42 2.77 3.77 4.88
N PRO A 43 3.69 4.17 3.97
CA PRO A 43 3.34 4.64 2.63
C PRO A 43 2.90 3.54 1.67
N LEU A 44 2.09 3.93 0.70
CA LEU A 44 1.91 3.20 -0.57
C LEU A 44 2.87 3.76 -1.62
N ALA A 45 3.11 2.98 -2.67
CA ALA A 45 3.84 3.49 -3.83
C ALA A 45 3.04 4.63 -4.48
N PRO A 46 3.69 5.72 -4.92
CA PRO A 46 2.98 6.77 -5.63
C PRO A 46 2.49 6.29 -6.99
N HIS A 47 1.36 6.83 -7.44
CA HIS A 47 0.83 6.63 -8.77
C HIS A 47 0.61 7.95 -9.51
N SER A 48 0.38 7.84 -10.81
CA SER A 48 0.00 8.98 -11.66
C SER A 48 -1.04 8.52 -12.67
N LYS A 49 -1.64 9.49 -13.36
CA LYS A 49 -2.47 9.27 -14.54
C LYS A 49 -2.12 10.31 -15.59
N PRO A 50 -2.51 10.14 -16.87
CA PRO A 50 -2.18 11.12 -17.91
C PRO A 50 -2.55 12.56 -17.51
N LYS A 51 -1.62 13.50 -17.74
CA LYS A 51 -1.75 14.94 -17.42
C LYS A 51 -1.84 15.28 -15.91
N HIS A 52 -1.46 14.36 -15.02
CA HIS A 52 -1.42 14.61 -13.57
C HIS A 52 -0.06 14.13 -13.01
N PRO A 53 0.59 14.90 -12.12
CA PRO A 53 1.86 14.50 -11.52
C PRO A 53 1.68 13.29 -10.59
N PRO A 54 2.77 12.56 -10.25
CA PRO A 54 2.71 11.49 -9.27
C PRO A 54 2.32 11.99 -7.87
N HIS A 55 1.51 11.21 -7.17
CA HIS A 55 1.16 11.42 -5.77
C HIS A 55 1.02 10.07 -5.04
N PRO A 56 1.10 10.04 -3.69
CA PRO A 56 0.98 8.81 -2.91
C PRO A 56 -0.33 8.04 -3.11
#